data_AF-F2C854-F1
#
_entry.id   AF-F2C854-F1
#
_cell.length_a   1.000
_cell.length_b   1.000
_cell.length_c   1.000
_cell.angle_alpha   90.00
_cell.angle_beta   90.00
_cell.angle_gamma   90.00
#
_symmetry.space_group_name_H-M   'P 1'
#
loop_
_entity.id
_entity.type
_entity.pdbx_description
1 polymer ?
#
loop_
_entity_poly.entity_id
_entity_poly.type
_entity_poly.pdbx_seq_one_letter_code
_entity_poly.pdbx_strand_id
1 'polypeptide(L)'
;MAKALISIDYTVDFVADEGKLTAGAPAQAISEAIAQVTKAAFERGDYIFFAIDAHDENDAFHPESKLFPPHNIKGTSGRNLFGPLADFYDKHQADSRVFWMDKRHYSAFSGTDLDIRLRERKVDTVILTGVLTDICVLHTAIDAYNLGYQIQVVEPAVASLSEENHKFALNHLQNVLGSTIIDTI
;
A
#
# COMPACT_ATOMS: atom_id res chain seq x y z
N MET A 1 -15.33 16.12 0.41
CA MET A 1 -15.07 15.37 1.66
C MET A 1 -13.63 14.89 1.62
N ALA A 2 -12.96 14.76 2.77
CA ALA A 2 -11.51 14.50 2.79
C ALA A 2 -11.22 13.05 2.40
N LYS A 3 -10.25 12.84 1.50
CA LYS A 3 -9.76 11.52 1.12
C LYS A 3 -8.33 11.30 1.60
N ALA A 4 -7.94 10.04 1.71
CA ALA A 4 -6.55 9.66 1.93
C ALA A 4 -6.14 8.58 0.94
N LEU A 5 -4.98 8.74 0.30
CA LEU A 5 -4.34 7.68 -0.47
C LEU A 5 -3.42 6.88 0.44
N ILE A 6 -3.59 5.56 0.42
CA ILE A 6 -2.76 4.61 1.15
C ILE A 6 -1.88 3.90 0.11
N SER A 7 -0.58 4.20 0.14
CA SER A 7 0.44 3.56 -0.69
C SER A 7 1.03 2.38 0.09
N ILE A 8 0.71 1.17 -0.36
CA ILE A 8 0.95 -0.07 0.39
C ILE A 8 2.16 -0.80 -0.19
N ASP A 9 3.22 -0.93 0.60
CA ASP A 9 4.36 -1.83 0.34
C ASP A 9 5.04 -1.73 -1.04
N TYR A 10 5.01 -0.57 -1.69
CA TYR A 10 5.66 -0.40 -2.99
C TYR A 10 7.18 -0.16 -2.85
N THR A 11 7.87 -1.15 -2.25
CA THR A 11 9.29 -1.11 -1.90
C THR A 11 10.16 -1.93 -2.84
N VAL A 12 11.47 -1.72 -2.77
CA VAL A 12 12.48 -2.48 -3.51
C VAL A 12 12.32 -3.99 -3.31
N ASP A 13 12.14 -4.46 -2.07
CA ASP A 13 12.05 -5.91 -1.81
C ASP A 13 10.83 -6.58 -2.45
N PHE A 14 9.74 -5.83 -2.70
CA PHE A 14 8.54 -6.34 -3.35
C PHE A 14 8.50 -6.11 -4.87
N VAL A 15 9.37 -5.27 -5.43
CA VAL A 15 9.24 -4.81 -6.82
C VAL A 15 10.48 -5.06 -7.67
N ALA A 16 11.69 -4.79 -7.17
CA ALA A 16 12.91 -4.90 -7.94
C ALA A 16 13.19 -6.35 -8.36
N ASP A 17 13.95 -6.57 -9.45
CA ASP A 17 14.28 -7.92 -9.93
C ASP A 17 15.03 -8.72 -8.85
N GLU A 18 15.92 -8.05 -8.11
CA GLU A 18 16.68 -8.59 -6.99
C GLU A 18 15.99 -8.42 -5.62
N GLY A 19 14.73 -7.97 -5.60
CA GLY A 19 13.94 -7.81 -4.38
C GLY A 19 13.72 -9.15 -3.66
N LYS A 20 13.90 -9.17 -2.35
CA LYS A 20 13.90 -10.43 -1.56
C LYS A 20 12.58 -11.20 -1.59
N LEU A 21 11.47 -10.52 -1.86
CA LEU A 21 10.15 -11.11 -2.01
C LEU A 21 9.41 -10.48 -3.20
N THR A 22 10.14 -10.32 -4.32
CA THR A 22 9.65 -9.57 -5.46
C THR A 22 8.43 -10.22 -6.14
N ALA A 23 7.47 -9.39 -6.53
CA ALA A 23 6.42 -9.74 -7.48
C ALA A 23 6.83 -9.52 -8.93
N GLY A 24 8.03 -8.99 -9.18
CA GLY A 24 8.64 -8.88 -10.50
C GLY A 24 7.87 -7.99 -11.47
N ALA A 25 7.84 -8.41 -12.74
CA ALA A 25 7.34 -7.61 -13.85
C ALA A 25 5.92 -7.00 -13.64
N PRO A 26 4.92 -7.71 -13.08
CA PRO A 26 3.63 -7.10 -12.75
C PRO A 26 3.73 -5.90 -11.81
N ALA A 27 4.53 -5.99 -10.75
CA ALA A 27 4.71 -4.89 -9.81
C ALA A 27 5.54 -3.75 -10.41
N GLN A 28 6.54 -4.06 -11.24
CA GLN A 28 7.33 -3.05 -11.95
C GLN A 28 6.47 -2.27 -12.96
N ALA A 29 5.52 -2.94 -13.63
CA ALA A 29 4.67 -2.34 -14.65
C ALA A 29 3.79 -1.20 -14.14
N ILE A 30 3.47 -1.18 -12.84
CA ILE A 30 2.63 -0.12 -12.24
C ILE A 30 3.42 1.10 -11.74
N SER A 31 4.75 1.11 -11.87
CA SER A 31 5.67 2.10 -11.27
C SER A 31 5.33 3.55 -11.61
N GLU A 32 5.05 3.82 -12.89
CA GLU A 32 4.65 5.16 -13.33
C GLU A 32 3.24 5.51 -12.84
N ALA A 33 2.29 4.58 -12.94
CA ALA A 33 0.90 4.82 -12.56
C ALA A 33 0.76 5.11 -11.06
N ILE A 34 1.44 4.35 -10.20
CA ILE A 34 1.39 4.56 -8.74
C ILE A 34 2.02 5.89 -8.32
N ALA A 35 3.11 6.32 -8.97
CA ALA A 35 3.72 7.62 -8.70
C ALA A 35 2.83 8.78 -9.19
N GLN A 36 2.25 8.66 -10.38
CA GLN A 36 1.35 9.67 -10.96
C GLN A 36 0.09 9.86 -10.11
N VAL A 37 -0.56 8.77 -9.70
CA VAL A 37 -1.76 8.85 -8.86
C VAL A 37 -1.43 9.33 -7.44
N THR A 38 -0.28 8.97 -6.88
CA THR A 38 0.15 9.51 -5.57
C THR A 38 0.35 11.03 -5.65
N LYS A 39 1.03 11.50 -6.70
CA LYS A 39 1.24 12.93 -6.94
C LYS A 39 -0.07 13.67 -7.14
N ALA A 40 -0.98 13.16 -7.97
CA ALA A 40 -2.28 13.80 -8.21
C ALA A 40 -3.15 13.81 -6.94
N ALA A 41 -3.07 12.80 -6.07
CA ALA A 41 -3.75 12.79 -4.78
C ALA A 41 -3.23 13.91 -3.87
N PHE A 42 -1.91 14.06 -3.82
CA PHE A 42 -1.28 15.12 -3.04
C PHE A 42 -1.62 16.52 -3.56
N GLU A 43 -1.59 16.72 -4.88
CA GLU A 43 -1.86 18.01 -5.53
C GLU A 43 -3.31 18.48 -5.35
N ARG A 44 -4.28 17.57 -5.26
CA ARG A 44 -5.67 17.93 -4.94
C ARG A 44 -5.95 18.19 -3.46
N GLY A 45 -4.96 17.94 -2.59
CA GLY A 45 -5.08 18.17 -1.15
C GLY A 45 -5.36 16.94 -0.30
N ASP A 46 -5.30 15.73 -0.86
CA ASP A 46 -5.51 14.50 -0.08
C ASP A 46 -4.33 14.24 0.88
N TYR A 47 -4.59 13.42 1.90
CA TYR A 47 -3.55 12.89 2.77
C TYR A 47 -2.90 11.66 2.13
N ILE A 48 -1.59 11.50 2.30
CA ILE A 48 -0.82 10.39 1.74
C ILE A 48 -0.20 9.58 2.86
N PHE A 49 -0.51 8.29 2.93
CA PHE A 49 0.06 7.37 3.90
C PHE A 49 0.88 6.31 3.18
N PHE A 50 2.19 6.30 3.40
CA PHE A 50 3.07 5.20 3.03
C PHE A 50 3.02 4.15 4.13
N ALA A 51 2.25 3.09 3.91
CA ALA A 51 2.08 1.98 4.83
C ALA A 51 3.05 0.86 4.43
N ILE A 52 4.20 0.82 5.09
CA ILE A 52 5.37 0.06 4.64
C ILE A 52 5.71 -1.02 5.65
N ASP A 53 5.73 -2.24 5.17
CA ASP A 53 6.16 -3.40 5.91
C ASP A 53 7.57 -3.21 6.55
N ALA A 54 7.72 -3.72 7.76
CA ALA A 54 8.80 -3.39 8.66
C ALA A 54 9.15 -4.56 9.58
N HIS A 55 9.93 -5.50 9.05
CA HIS A 55 10.35 -6.67 9.80
C HIS A 55 11.65 -6.42 10.58
N ASP A 56 11.73 -7.00 11.78
CA ASP A 56 12.96 -7.10 12.56
C ASP A 56 13.70 -8.38 12.16
N GLU A 57 15.01 -8.29 11.99
CA GLU A 57 15.82 -9.47 11.66
C GLU A 57 15.74 -10.51 12.80
N ASN A 58 15.47 -11.77 12.44
CA ASN A 58 15.35 -12.90 13.37
C ASN A 58 14.18 -12.83 14.39
N ASP A 59 13.10 -12.08 14.11
CA ASP A 59 11.87 -12.15 14.92
C ASP A 59 11.16 -13.51 14.73
N ALA A 60 11.52 -14.49 15.55
CA ALA A 60 10.93 -15.84 15.52
C ALA A 60 9.45 -15.89 15.98
N PHE A 61 8.93 -14.82 16.58
CA PHE A 61 7.53 -14.73 17.01
C PHE A 61 6.62 -14.17 15.92
N HIS A 62 7.19 -13.50 14.91
CA HIS A 62 6.39 -13.08 13.76
C HIS A 62 5.87 -14.30 12.99
N PRO A 63 4.57 -14.37 12.67
CA PRO A 63 4.03 -15.50 11.91
C PRO A 63 4.66 -15.63 10.52
N GLU A 64 4.96 -14.51 9.86
CA GLU A 64 5.52 -14.49 8.51
C GLU A 64 6.95 -15.04 8.42
N SER A 65 7.71 -15.05 9.52
CA SER A 65 9.07 -15.62 9.57
C SER A 65 9.13 -17.11 9.21
N LYS A 66 7.98 -17.79 9.17
CA LYS A 66 7.84 -19.20 8.77
C LYS A 66 7.24 -19.38 7.37
N LEU A 67 6.70 -18.31 6.78
CA LEU A 67 5.96 -18.34 5.52
C LEU A 67 6.79 -17.79 4.37
N PHE A 68 7.59 -16.75 4.64
CA PHE A 68 8.33 -16.01 3.63
C PHE A 68 9.81 -15.87 4.01
N PRO A 69 10.70 -15.72 3.02
CA PRO A 69 12.08 -15.30 3.29
C PRO A 69 12.10 -13.92 3.97
N PRO A 70 13.18 -13.57 4.70
CA PRO A 70 13.35 -12.23 5.25
C PRO A 70 13.26 -11.16 4.15
N HIS A 71 12.39 -10.18 4.33
CA HIS A 71 12.16 -9.06 3.42
C HIS A 71 11.80 -7.81 4.23
N ASN A 72 11.91 -6.61 3.63
CA ASN A 72 11.63 -5.32 4.24
C ASN A 72 12.21 -5.18 5.66
N ILE A 73 13.45 -5.66 5.83
CA ILE A 73 14.14 -5.62 7.11
C ILE A 73 14.50 -4.18 7.43
N LYS A 74 14.20 -3.72 8.64
CA LYS A 74 14.49 -2.36 9.10
C LYS A 74 15.97 -2.01 8.89
N GLY A 75 16.21 -0.82 8.36
CA GLY A 75 17.56 -0.32 8.09
C GLY A 75 18.21 -0.85 6.80
N THR A 76 17.54 -1.73 6.05
CA THR A 76 18.04 -2.21 4.75
C THR A 76 17.43 -1.43 3.59
N SER A 77 18.15 -1.38 2.47
CA SER A 77 17.67 -0.74 1.24
C SER A 77 16.45 -1.42 0.62
N GLY A 78 16.13 -2.65 1.03
CA GLY A 78 14.92 -3.35 0.61
C GLY A 78 13.63 -2.60 0.96
N ARG A 79 13.66 -1.78 2.02
CA ARG A 79 12.53 -0.94 2.45
C ARG A 79 12.40 0.38 1.69
N ASN A 80 13.37 0.74 0.85
CA ASN A 80 13.26 1.96 0.06
C ASN A 80 12.06 1.83 -0.88
N LEU A 81 11.33 2.92 -1.12
CA LEU A 81 10.29 2.94 -2.13
C LEU A 81 10.90 2.67 -3.51
N PHE A 82 10.15 2.00 -4.38
CA PHE A 82 10.61 1.68 -5.73
C PHE A 82 10.28 2.80 -6.72
N GLY A 83 11.22 3.09 -7.62
CA GLY A 83 11.02 3.97 -8.77
C GLY A 83 10.67 5.43 -8.40
N PRO A 84 9.90 6.14 -9.24
CA PRO A 84 9.60 7.57 -9.07
C PRO A 84 8.74 7.88 -7.83
N LEU A 85 8.18 6.86 -7.18
CA LEU A 85 7.49 7.03 -5.90
C LEU A 85 8.47 7.43 -4.79
N ALA A 86 9.72 6.98 -4.85
CA ALA A 86 10.78 7.40 -3.94
C ALA A 86 11.07 8.90 -4.07
N ASP A 87 11.19 9.40 -5.31
CA ASP A 87 11.43 10.83 -5.58
C ASP A 87 10.29 11.71 -5.04
N PHE A 88 9.04 11.24 -5.16
CA PHE A 88 7.89 11.91 -4.55
C PHE A 88 8.05 11.98 -3.02
N TYR A 89 8.35 10.85 -2.38
CA TYR A 89 8.50 10.81 -0.92
C TYR A 89 9.64 11.72 -0.45
N ASP A 90 10.81 11.65 -1.08
CA ASP A 90 11.97 12.47 -0.72
C ASP A 90 11.65 13.97 -0.76
N LYS A 91 10.87 14.39 -1.76
CA LYS A 91 10.46 15.78 -1.93
C LYS A 91 9.38 16.22 -0.94
N HIS A 92 8.53 15.31 -0.47
CA HIS A 92 7.30 15.65 0.26
C HIS A 92 7.20 15.09 1.68
N GLN A 93 8.17 14.30 2.15
CA GLN A 93 8.16 13.64 3.48
C GLN A 93 8.06 14.60 4.68
N ALA A 94 8.37 15.90 4.49
CA ALA A 94 8.22 16.92 5.53
C ALA A 94 6.86 17.63 5.50
N ASP A 95 6.01 17.39 4.49
CA ASP A 95 4.66 17.95 4.43
C ASP A 95 3.77 17.29 5.48
N SER A 96 3.02 18.09 6.23
CA SER A 96 2.09 17.64 7.28
C SER A 96 0.98 16.67 6.83
N ARG A 97 0.81 16.49 5.51
CA ARG A 97 -0.17 15.58 4.90
C ARG A 97 0.44 14.25 4.45
N VAL A 98 1.76 14.11 4.51
CA VAL A 98 2.49 12.91 4.10
C VAL A 98 2.99 12.17 5.33
N PHE A 99 2.66 10.89 5.42
CA PHE A 99 2.96 10.05 6.57
C PHE A 99 3.71 8.81 6.12
N TRP A 100 4.73 8.43 6.89
CA TRP A 100 5.35 7.11 6.82
C TRP A 100 4.90 6.30 8.02
N MET A 101 4.48 5.06 7.78
CA MET A 101 3.99 4.16 8.80
C MET A 101 4.61 2.78 8.63
N ASP A 102 5.37 2.36 9.63
CA ASP A 102 5.82 0.98 9.72
C ASP A 102 4.64 0.08 10.11
N LYS A 103 4.42 -1.00 9.35
CA LYS A 103 3.45 -2.05 9.68
C LYS A 103 4.16 -3.40 9.74
N ARG A 104 3.60 -4.36 10.50
CA ARG A 104 4.15 -5.72 10.63
C ARG A 104 3.27 -6.79 10.02
N HIS A 105 1.96 -6.53 9.89
CA HIS A 105 1.05 -7.44 9.21
C HIS A 105 0.72 -6.89 7.81
N TYR A 106 0.02 -7.70 7.02
CA TYR A 106 -0.42 -7.32 5.67
C TYR A 106 -1.29 -6.05 5.66
N SER A 107 -2.29 -5.96 6.54
CA SER A 107 -3.18 -4.79 6.62
C SER A 107 -2.45 -3.57 7.16
N ALA A 108 -2.60 -2.43 6.49
CA ALA A 108 -2.11 -1.13 6.95
C ALA A 108 -2.75 -0.66 8.26
N PHE A 109 -3.88 -1.24 8.69
CA PHE A 109 -4.55 -0.92 9.95
C PHE A 109 -4.07 -1.76 11.14
N SER A 110 -3.54 -2.96 10.89
CA SER A 110 -3.31 -3.95 11.95
C SER A 110 -2.11 -3.57 12.81
N GLY A 111 -2.38 -3.12 14.04
CA GLY A 111 -1.36 -2.71 15.00
C GLY A 111 -0.70 -1.36 14.70
N THR A 112 -1.28 -0.57 13.79
CA THR A 112 -0.82 0.79 13.45
C THR A 112 -1.78 1.85 14.01
N ASP A 113 -1.44 3.14 13.85
CA ASP A 113 -2.32 4.27 14.19
C ASP A 113 -3.13 4.80 12.99
N LEU A 114 -3.28 4.03 11.90
CA LEU A 114 -3.85 4.55 10.64
C LEU A 114 -5.28 5.06 10.83
N ASP A 115 -6.15 4.25 11.46
CA ASP A 115 -7.52 4.66 11.74
C ASP A 115 -7.60 5.92 12.62
N ILE A 116 -6.73 6.02 13.63
CA ILE A 116 -6.65 7.21 14.50
C ILE A 116 -6.39 8.45 13.64
N ARG A 117 -5.37 8.40 12.77
CA ARG A 117 -4.97 9.54 11.92
C ARG A 117 -6.05 9.92 10.91
N LEU A 118 -6.70 8.95 10.30
CA LEU A 118 -7.78 9.16 9.34
C LEU A 118 -8.99 9.84 10.01
N ARG A 119 -9.39 9.36 11.20
CA ARG A 119 -10.51 9.92 11.97
C ARG A 119 -10.23 11.34 12.47
N GLU A 120 -9.02 11.65 12.93
CA GLU A 120 -8.60 13.02 13.29
C GLU A 120 -8.83 14.01 12.14
N ARG A 121 -8.65 13.54 10.90
CA ARG A 121 -8.77 14.34 9.68
C ARG A 121 -10.16 14.29 9.05
N LYS A 122 -11.09 13.54 9.65
CA LYS A 122 -12.44 13.30 9.14
C LYS A 122 -12.41 12.76 7.70
N VAL A 123 -11.43 11.90 7.41
CA VAL A 123 -11.39 11.15 6.15
C VAL A 123 -12.52 10.14 6.16
N ASP A 124 -13.29 10.07 5.08
CA ASP A 124 -14.35 9.07 4.90
C ASP A 124 -14.06 8.09 3.76
N THR A 125 -13.08 8.40 2.90
CA THR A 125 -12.74 7.61 1.73
C THR A 125 -11.24 7.33 1.71
N VAL A 126 -10.88 6.04 1.62
CA VAL A 126 -9.50 5.60 1.39
C VAL A 126 -9.33 5.20 -0.09
N ILE A 127 -8.21 5.62 -0.67
CA ILE A 127 -7.80 5.29 -2.04
C ILE A 127 -6.59 4.35 -1.92
N LEU A 128 -6.73 3.11 -2.38
CA LEU A 128 -5.71 2.08 -2.19
C LEU A 128 -4.85 1.93 -3.46
N THR A 129 -3.54 1.93 -3.26
CA THR A 129 -2.51 1.63 -4.27
C THR A 129 -1.44 0.73 -3.67
N GLY A 130 -0.62 0.10 -4.52
CA GLY A 130 0.52 -0.70 -4.11
C GLY A 130 0.34 -2.20 -4.28
N VAL A 131 1.06 -2.97 -3.48
CA VAL A 131 1.21 -4.42 -3.66
C VAL A 131 1.04 -5.17 -2.33
N LEU A 132 0.60 -6.42 -2.31
CA LEU A 132 -0.03 -7.16 -3.41
C LEU A 132 -1.55 -7.00 -3.38
N THR A 133 -2.18 -6.99 -4.55
CA THR A 133 -3.64 -6.79 -4.70
C THR A 133 -4.46 -7.74 -3.82
N ASP A 134 -4.05 -9.01 -3.75
CA ASP A 134 -4.69 -10.11 -3.04
C ASP A 134 -4.19 -10.35 -1.62
N ILE A 135 -3.18 -9.59 -1.16
CA ILE A 135 -2.61 -9.73 0.19
C ILE A 135 -2.73 -8.42 0.95
N CYS A 136 -1.72 -7.54 0.90
CA CYS A 136 -1.68 -6.33 1.71
C CYS A 136 -2.78 -5.34 1.32
N VAL A 137 -3.05 -5.18 0.02
CA VAL A 137 -4.16 -4.34 -0.47
C VAL A 137 -5.50 -4.92 -0.04
N LEU A 138 -5.72 -6.23 -0.27
CA LEU A 138 -6.98 -6.90 0.11
C LEU A 138 -7.23 -6.84 1.63
N HIS A 139 -6.23 -7.16 2.44
CA HIS A 139 -6.34 -7.10 3.90
C HIS A 139 -6.61 -5.69 4.40
N THR A 140 -5.95 -4.68 3.81
CA THR A 140 -6.21 -3.27 4.12
C THR A 140 -7.63 -2.87 3.74
N ALA A 141 -8.13 -3.34 2.60
CA ALA A 141 -9.51 -3.06 2.16
C ALA A 141 -10.56 -3.73 3.05
N ILE A 142 -10.33 -4.98 3.47
CA ILE A 142 -11.23 -5.69 4.40
C ILE A 142 -11.32 -4.93 5.73
N ASP A 143 -10.20 -4.47 6.28
CA ASP A 143 -10.20 -3.66 7.51
C ASP A 143 -10.87 -2.30 7.29
N ALA A 144 -10.58 -1.63 6.17
CA ALA A 144 -11.24 -0.37 5.81
C ALA A 144 -12.77 -0.52 5.73
N TYR A 145 -13.25 -1.62 5.14
CA TYR A 145 -14.67 -1.95 5.05
C TYR A 145 -15.28 -2.12 6.44
N ASN A 146 -14.65 -2.91 7.31
CA ASN A 146 -15.13 -3.15 8.68
C ASN A 146 -15.12 -1.88 9.54
N LEU A 147 -14.20 -0.95 9.28
CA LEU A 147 -14.12 0.36 9.93
C LEU A 147 -15.08 1.40 9.32
N GLY A 148 -15.78 1.06 8.23
CA GLY A 148 -16.82 1.88 7.62
C GLY A 148 -16.32 2.96 6.65
N TYR A 149 -15.10 2.84 6.12
CA TYR A 149 -14.59 3.74 5.07
C TYR A 149 -15.21 3.41 3.72
N GLN A 150 -15.44 4.43 2.90
CA GLN A 150 -15.60 4.25 1.46
C GLN A 150 -14.25 3.86 0.86
N ILE A 151 -14.24 2.94 -0.11
CA ILE A 151 -13.01 2.39 -0.66
C ILE A 151 -12.96 2.66 -2.16
N GLN A 152 -11.87 3.26 -2.60
CA GLN A 152 -11.50 3.34 -4.00
C GLN A 152 -10.22 2.54 -4.23
N VAL A 153 -10.15 1.78 -5.31
CA VAL A 153 -8.95 1.02 -5.69
C VAL A 153 -8.53 1.47 -7.07
N VAL A 154 -7.29 1.94 -7.19
CA VAL A 154 -6.75 2.41 -8.47
C VAL A 154 -6.16 1.20 -9.19
N GLU A 155 -6.94 0.59 -10.08
CA GLU A 155 -6.56 -0.66 -10.78
C GLU A 155 -5.17 -0.61 -11.43
N PRO A 156 -4.80 0.43 -12.21
CA PRO A 156 -3.47 0.49 -12.83
C PRO A 156 -2.33 0.76 -11.83
N ALA A 157 -2.64 1.02 -10.55
CA ALA A 157 -1.67 1.26 -9.50
C ALA A 157 -1.70 0.18 -8.40
N VAL A 158 -2.26 -1.01 -8.69
CA VAL A 158 -2.15 -2.20 -7.86
C VAL A 158 -1.69 -3.41 -8.67
N ALA A 159 -0.90 -4.31 -8.07
CA ALA A 159 -0.40 -5.50 -8.76
C ALA A 159 -0.29 -6.71 -7.82
N SER A 160 -0.26 -7.91 -8.39
CA SER A 160 -0.01 -9.18 -7.70
C SER A 160 0.98 -10.05 -8.51
N LEU A 161 1.45 -11.15 -7.92
CA LEU A 161 2.31 -12.14 -8.58
C LEU A 161 1.63 -12.80 -9.79
N SER A 162 0.31 -13.03 -9.70
CA SER A 162 -0.45 -13.70 -10.76
C SER A 162 -1.68 -12.89 -11.16
N GLU A 163 -2.02 -12.97 -12.44
CA GLU A 163 -3.21 -12.35 -12.99
C GLU A 163 -4.49 -12.95 -12.37
N GLU A 164 -4.48 -14.25 -12.05
CA GLU A 164 -5.61 -14.93 -11.40
C GLU A 164 -5.91 -14.32 -10.02
N ASN A 165 -4.90 -14.21 -9.16
CA ASN A 165 -5.06 -13.63 -7.83
C ASN A 165 -5.43 -12.15 -7.90
N HIS A 166 -4.81 -11.40 -8.80
CA HIS A 166 -5.14 -10.00 -9.04
C HIS A 166 -6.62 -9.82 -9.41
N LYS A 167 -7.12 -10.60 -10.38
CA LYS A 167 -8.54 -10.58 -10.79
C LYS A 167 -9.47 -11.04 -9.68
N PHE A 168 -9.10 -12.06 -8.93
CA PHE A 168 -9.87 -12.49 -7.75
C PHE A 168 -10.01 -11.34 -6.76
N ALA A 169 -8.92 -10.67 -6.42
CA ALA A 169 -8.91 -9.57 -5.48
C ALA A 169 -9.77 -8.40 -5.98
N LEU A 170 -9.61 -7.95 -7.24
CA LEU A 170 -10.45 -6.89 -7.81
C LEU A 170 -11.94 -7.23 -7.77
N ASN A 171 -12.31 -8.47 -8.13
CA ASN A 171 -13.68 -8.94 -8.05
C ASN A 171 -14.22 -8.96 -6.61
N HIS A 172 -13.39 -9.35 -5.64
CA HIS A 172 -13.76 -9.32 -4.22
C HIS A 172 -13.94 -7.88 -3.71
N LEU A 173 -12.97 -7.02 -4.00
CA LEU A 173 -12.97 -5.60 -3.63
C LEU A 173 -14.25 -4.91 -4.14
N GLN A 174 -14.64 -5.15 -5.39
CA GLN A 174 -15.83 -4.56 -6.00
C GLN A 174 -17.14 -5.19 -5.51
N ASN A 175 -17.27 -6.52 -5.61
CA ASN A 175 -18.56 -7.18 -5.46
C ASN A 175 -18.89 -7.59 -4.02
N VAL A 176 -17.89 -7.69 -3.14
CA VAL A 176 -18.07 -8.08 -1.74
C VAL A 176 -17.92 -6.86 -0.83
N LEU A 177 -16.84 -6.08 -1.00
CA LEU A 177 -16.59 -4.90 -0.16
C LEU A 177 -17.27 -3.62 -0.69
N GLY A 178 -17.83 -3.65 -1.90
CA GLY A 178 -18.49 -2.50 -2.50
C GLY A 178 -17.52 -1.37 -2.89
N SER A 179 -16.24 -1.69 -3.11
CA SER A 179 -15.22 -0.72 -3.50
C SER A 179 -15.47 -0.22 -4.94
N THR A 180 -15.18 1.05 -5.19
CA THR A 180 -15.14 1.58 -6.56
C THR A 180 -13.77 1.33 -7.17
N ILE A 181 -13.71 0.54 -8.24
CA ILE A 181 -12.51 0.36 -9.05
C ILE A 181 -12.40 1.56 -10.01
N ILE A 182 -11.25 2.23 -10.02
CA ILE A 182 -11.02 3.47 -10.79
C ILE A 182 -9.71 3.39 -11.58
N ASP A 183 -9.68 4.03 -12.75
CA ASP A 183 -8.47 4.12 -13.59
C ASP A 183 -7.53 5.25 -13.13
N THR A 184 -8.10 6.31 -12.57
CA THR A 184 -7.40 7.51 -12.11
C THR A 184 -8.26 8.24 -11.09
N ILE A 185 -7.73 9.33 -10.55
CA ILE A 185 -8.29 10.07 -9.42
C ILE A 185 -8.66 11.51 -9.74
#